data_AF-A0A6S6SNT0-F1
#
_entry.id   AF-A0A6S6SNT0-F1
#
_cell.length_a   1.000
_cell.length_b   1.000
_cell.length_c   1.000
_cell.angle_alpha   90.00
_cell.angle_beta   90.00
_cell.angle_gamma   90.00
#
_symmetry.space_group_name_H-M   'P 1'
#
loop_
_entity.id
_entity.type
_entity.pdbx_description
1 polymer ?
#
loop_
_entity_poly.entity_id
_entity_poly.type
_entity_poly.pdbx_seq_one_letter_code
_entity_poly.pdbx_strand_id
1 'polypeptide(L)'
;MKKIALLILGFIILQGCGSNNPSLIWNKAQIEKKSPLRLLPKNTNGKLKYTQEWAGVKGNTFMNDRYLDQTFSGIQKMCGYGKNEFIEHRVVKHQNNLWEEVWLFKDMKSNRDDKTSGLTVLLEYNSSTNVTLTKFFGDCHTGKGVTFNISD
;
A
#
# COMPACT_ATOMS: atom_id res chain seq x y z
N MET A 1 26.38 53.94 -20.08
CA MET A 1 26.70 52.87 -21.04
C MET A 1 27.33 51.70 -20.31
N LYS A 2 26.64 50.54 -20.26
CA LYS A 2 27.22 49.19 -20.26
C LYS A 2 26.05 48.21 -20.32
N LYS A 3 25.87 47.60 -21.49
CA LYS A 3 24.92 46.52 -21.76
C LYS A 3 25.46 45.26 -21.09
N ILE A 4 24.67 44.59 -20.25
CA ILE A 4 24.99 43.23 -19.78
C ILE A 4 23.98 42.31 -20.45
N ALA A 5 24.52 41.41 -21.27
CA ALA A 5 23.80 40.46 -22.08
C ALA A 5 23.02 39.48 -21.21
N LEU A 6 21.72 39.36 -21.50
CA LEU A 6 20.83 38.38 -20.90
C LEU A 6 21.16 37.00 -21.52
N LEU A 7 21.90 36.17 -20.79
CA LEU A 7 22.15 34.78 -21.15
C LEU A 7 20.89 33.97 -20.82
N ILE A 8 20.01 33.80 -21.81
CA ILE A 8 18.87 32.89 -21.71
C ILE A 8 19.42 31.46 -21.81
N LEU A 9 19.69 30.87 -20.64
CA LEU A 9 20.00 29.46 -20.52
C LEU A 9 18.70 28.67 -20.74
N GLY A 10 18.45 28.31 -22.01
CA GLY A 10 17.34 27.45 -22.40
C GLY A 10 17.51 26.07 -21.78
N PHE A 11 16.83 25.84 -20.65
CA PHE A 11 16.57 24.49 -20.15
C PHE A 11 15.58 23.83 -21.13
N ILE A 12 16.14 23.17 -22.15
CA ILE A 12 15.41 22.18 -22.94
C ILE A 12 15.15 21.02 -21.99
N ILE A 13 13.98 21.02 -21.35
CA ILE A 13 13.51 19.87 -20.60
C ILE A 13 13.15 18.82 -21.67
N LEU A 14 14.12 17.97 -22.00
CA LEU A 14 13.89 16.70 -22.67
C LEU A 14 13.09 15.80 -21.70
N GLN A 15 11.80 16.06 -21.56
CA GLN A 15 10.88 15.05 -21.05
C GLN A 15 10.73 14.04 -22.17
N GLY A 16 11.58 13.00 -22.12
CA GLY A 16 11.40 11.82 -22.95
C GLY A 16 9.97 11.32 -22.78
N CYS A 17 9.33 10.99 -23.91
CA CYS A 17 8.09 10.23 -23.95
C CYS A 17 8.32 8.82 -23.39
N GLY A 18 8.54 8.72 -22.08
CA GLY A 18 8.32 7.48 -21.36
C GLY A 18 6.82 7.30 -21.25
N SER A 19 6.31 6.15 -21.66
CA SER A 19 4.91 5.78 -21.45
C SER A 19 4.56 5.99 -19.97
N ASN A 20 3.88 7.09 -19.65
CA ASN A 20 3.51 7.47 -18.29
C ASN A 20 2.40 6.54 -17.81
N ASN A 21 2.75 5.32 -17.39
CA ASN A 21 1.78 4.40 -16.80
C ASN A 21 1.38 4.92 -15.42
N PRO A 22 0.14 5.44 -15.22
CA PRO A 22 -0.24 6.08 -13.96
C PRO A 22 -0.16 5.12 -12.78
N SER A 23 -0.38 3.82 -13.01
CA SER A 23 -0.25 2.78 -11.98
C SER A 23 1.18 2.64 -11.46
N LEU A 24 2.20 2.78 -12.31
CA LEU A 24 3.59 2.65 -11.89
C LEU A 24 3.97 3.79 -10.93
N ILE A 25 3.65 5.02 -11.31
CA ILE A 25 3.95 6.22 -10.51
C ILE A 25 3.19 6.17 -9.18
N TRP A 26 1.88 5.85 -9.22
CA TRP A 26 1.06 5.78 -8.02
C TRP A 26 1.50 4.66 -7.07
N ASN A 27 1.79 3.47 -7.62
CA ASN A 27 2.23 2.32 -6.83
C ASN A 27 3.59 2.55 -6.19
N LYS A 28 4.52 3.26 -6.85
CA LYS A 28 5.81 3.62 -6.24
C LYS A 28 5.60 4.41 -4.94
N ALA A 29 4.79 5.46 -4.98
CA ALA A 29 4.46 6.25 -3.79
C ALA A 29 3.75 5.41 -2.72
N GLN A 30 2.87 4.47 -3.12
CA GLN A 30 2.21 3.57 -2.17
C GLN A 30 3.16 2.60 -1.49
N ILE A 31 4.15 2.06 -2.22
CA ILE A 31 5.16 1.16 -1.68
C ILE A 31 6.02 1.89 -0.64
N GLU A 32 6.46 3.10 -0.95
CA GLU A 32 7.28 3.92 -0.03
C GLU A 32 6.56 4.17 1.30
N LYS A 33 5.26 4.49 1.26
CA LYS A 33 4.44 4.69 2.48
C LYS A 33 3.84 3.40 3.06
N LYS A 34 4.17 2.22 2.51
CA LYS A 34 3.63 0.92 2.94
C LYS A 34 2.11 0.87 2.97
N SER A 35 1.46 1.48 1.98
CA SER A 35 0.01 1.44 1.81
C SER A 35 -0.47 0.00 1.62
N PRO A 36 -1.65 -0.38 2.14
CA PRO A 36 -2.24 -1.70 1.88
C PRO A 36 -2.85 -1.82 0.47
N LEU A 37 -2.91 -0.73 -0.30
CA LEU A 37 -3.57 -0.68 -1.62
C LEU A 37 -2.57 -0.49 -2.78
N ARG A 38 -2.89 -1.07 -3.93
CA ARG A 38 -2.18 -0.95 -5.22
C ARG A 38 -3.18 -0.58 -6.32
N LEU A 39 -2.78 0.24 -7.27
CA LEU A 39 -3.55 0.57 -8.46
C LEU A 39 -3.18 -0.44 -9.54
N LEU A 40 -4.15 -1.25 -9.99
CA LEU A 40 -3.94 -2.27 -11.00
C LEU A 40 -4.74 -1.96 -12.27
N PRO A 41 -4.14 -2.17 -13.46
CA PRO A 41 -4.86 -2.08 -14.72
C PRO A 41 -5.84 -3.25 -14.85
N LYS A 42 -7.08 -2.95 -15.26
CA LYS A 42 -8.13 -3.90 -15.56
C LYS A 42 -8.75 -3.57 -16.90
N ASN A 43 -8.66 -4.49 -17.85
CA ASN A 43 -9.32 -4.33 -19.15
C ASN A 43 -10.80 -4.71 -19.01
N THR A 44 -11.70 -3.76 -19.28
CA THR A 44 -13.15 -3.96 -19.20
C THR A 44 -13.77 -3.48 -20.51
N ASN A 45 -14.36 -4.39 -21.28
CA ASN A 45 -14.99 -4.10 -22.58
C ASN A 45 -14.05 -3.35 -23.55
N GLY A 46 -12.78 -3.76 -23.61
CA GLY A 46 -11.77 -3.14 -24.47
C GLY A 46 -11.22 -1.80 -23.95
N LYS A 47 -11.70 -1.31 -22.79
CA LYS A 47 -11.21 -0.07 -22.17
C LYS A 47 -10.30 -0.38 -20.99
N LEU A 48 -9.16 0.29 -20.92
CA LEU A 48 -8.25 0.22 -19.79
C LEU A 48 -8.81 1.03 -18.62
N LYS A 49 -9.12 0.34 -17.53
CA LYS A 49 -9.51 0.93 -16.24
C LYS A 49 -8.42 0.69 -15.22
N TYR A 50 -8.33 1.55 -14.22
CA TYR A 50 -7.45 1.34 -13.08
C TYR A 50 -8.28 1.22 -11.81
N THR A 51 -8.12 0.11 -11.08
CA THR A 51 -8.83 -0.15 -9.83
C THR A 51 -7.84 -0.26 -8.67
N GLN A 52 -8.25 0.20 -7.49
CA GLN A 52 -7.50 -0.02 -6.26
C GLN A 52 -7.81 -1.42 -5.71
N GLU A 53 -6.76 -2.22 -5.60
CA GLU A 53 -6.79 -3.59 -5.10
C GLU A 53 -5.86 -3.71 -3.87
N TRP A 54 -6.06 -4.74 -3.05
CA TRP A 54 -5.18 -5.02 -1.93
C TRP A 54 -3.80 -5.48 -2.39
N ALA A 55 -2.74 -5.00 -1.75
CA ALA A 55 -1.38 -5.42 -2.03
C ALA A 55 -1.15 -6.89 -1.66
N GLY A 56 -0.18 -7.52 -2.32
CA GLY A 56 0.23 -8.88 -2.04
C GLY A 56 -0.74 -9.95 -2.57
N VAL A 57 -0.38 -11.20 -2.29
CA VAL A 57 -1.14 -12.40 -2.69
C VAL A 57 -1.67 -13.09 -1.45
N LYS A 58 -2.88 -13.64 -1.53
CA LYS A 58 -3.46 -14.42 -0.42
C LYS A 58 -2.48 -15.53 -0.02
N GLY A 59 -2.21 -15.64 1.28
CA GLY A 59 -1.26 -16.60 1.81
C GLY A 59 -1.39 -16.76 3.31
N ASN A 60 -0.45 -17.50 3.90
CA ASN A 60 -0.35 -17.65 5.35
C ASN A 60 0.68 -16.68 5.90
N THR A 61 0.45 -16.19 7.12
CA THR A 61 1.48 -15.50 7.87
C THR A 61 2.51 -16.49 8.39
N PHE A 62 3.77 -16.08 8.48
CA PHE A 62 4.81 -16.86 9.15
C PHE A 62 4.98 -16.49 10.63
N MET A 63 4.15 -15.56 11.14
CA MET A 63 4.16 -15.20 12.56
C MET A 63 3.82 -16.40 13.44
N ASN A 64 4.59 -16.58 14.51
CA ASN A 64 4.20 -17.49 15.58
C ASN A 64 3.04 -16.90 16.40
N ASP A 65 2.41 -17.75 17.23
CA ASP A 65 1.21 -17.38 18.02
C ASP A 65 1.42 -16.13 18.88
N ARG A 66 2.60 -15.97 19.47
CA ARG A 66 2.93 -14.79 20.29
C ARG A 66 2.82 -13.50 19.48
N TYR A 67 3.45 -13.44 18.31
CA TYR A 67 3.41 -12.24 17.47
C TYR A 67 2.03 -12.06 16.84
N LEU A 68 1.34 -13.15 16.52
CA LEU A 68 -0.01 -13.13 15.99
C LEU A 68 -0.98 -12.46 16.98
N ASP A 69 -0.99 -12.91 18.24
CA ASP A 69 -1.89 -12.39 19.28
C ASP A 69 -1.54 -10.94 19.65
N GLN A 70 -0.26 -10.58 19.71
CA GLN A 70 0.19 -9.20 19.91
C GLN A 70 -0.27 -8.29 18.77
N THR A 71 -0.17 -8.77 17.53
CA THR A 71 -0.57 -8.03 16.33
C THR A 71 -2.08 -7.79 16.33
N PHE A 72 -2.90 -8.82 16.57
CA PHE A 72 -4.35 -8.66 16.67
C PHE A 72 -4.76 -7.74 17.82
N SER A 73 -4.12 -7.85 18.99
CA SER A 73 -4.39 -6.97 20.14
C SER A 73 -4.05 -5.52 19.83
N GLY A 74 -2.92 -5.28 19.14
CA GLY A 74 -2.51 -3.95 18.69
C GLY A 74 -3.51 -3.33 17.72
N ILE A 75 -3.94 -4.10 16.72
CA ILE A 75 -4.95 -3.67 15.74
C ILE A 75 -6.29 -3.39 16.44
N GLN A 76 -6.73 -4.24 17.36
CA GLN A 76 -7.98 -4.04 18.08
C GLN A 76 -7.96 -2.78 18.94
N LYS A 77 -6.85 -2.52 19.62
CA LYS A 77 -6.69 -1.29 20.40
C LYS A 77 -6.69 -0.03 19.52
N MET A 78 -6.10 -0.12 18.33
CA MET A 78 -5.95 1.01 17.42
C MET A 78 -7.21 1.30 16.58
N CYS A 79 -7.90 0.25 16.12
CA CYS A 79 -8.95 0.33 15.11
C CYS A 79 -10.32 -0.17 15.56
N GLY A 80 -10.39 -0.89 16.69
CA GLY A 80 -11.64 -1.42 17.24
C GLY A 80 -12.13 -2.73 16.59
N TYR A 81 -11.40 -3.28 15.63
CA TYR A 81 -11.60 -4.63 15.07
C TYR A 81 -10.35 -5.47 15.28
N GLY A 82 -10.47 -6.80 15.31
CA GLY A 82 -9.36 -7.69 15.58
C GLY A 82 -9.59 -9.09 15.01
N LYS A 83 -9.19 -10.10 15.80
CA LYS A 83 -9.18 -11.50 15.38
C LYS A 83 -10.55 -12.01 14.90
N ASN A 84 -11.64 -11.53 15.50
CA ASN A 84 -13.00 -11.96 15.15
C ASN A 84 -13.47 -11.42 13.79
N GLU A 85 -12.95 -10.28 13.37
CA GLU A 85 -13.27 -9.64 12.10
C GLU A 85 -12.27 -10.02 11.00
N PHE A 86 -11.23 -10.78 11.33
CA PHE A 86 -10.17 -11.12 10.39
C PHE A 86 -10.67 -11.97 9.22
N ILE A 87 -10.23 -11.62 8.00
CA ILE A 87 -10.61 -12.30 6.76
C ILE A 87 -9.44 -13.11 6.21
N GLU A 88 -8.32 -12.45 5.90
CA GLU A 88 -7.17 -13.10 5.29
C GLU A 88 -5.87 -12.29 5.44
N HIS A 89 -4.75 -13.01 5.32
CA HIS A 89 -3.43 -12.42 5.11
C HIS A 89 -3.14 -12.36 3.61
N ARG A 90 -2.46 -11.30 3.21
CA ARG A 90 -1.90 -11.16 1.88
C ARG A 90 -0.41 -10.86 1.98
N VAL A 91 0.41 -11.79 1.54
CA VAL A 91 1.87 -11.68 1.58
C VAL A 91 2.32 -10.69 0.52
N VAL A 92 2.92 -9.57 0.94
CA VAL A 92 3.55 -8.61 0.04
C VAL A 92 5.00 -9.01 -0.17
N LYS A 93 5.71 -9.29 0.93
CA LYS A 93 7.14 -9.60 0.91
C LYS A 93 7.56 -10.32 2.18
N HIS A 94 8.24 -11.45 2.03
CA HIS A 94 8.94 -12.11 3.14
C HIS A 94 10.43 -12.21 2.79
N GLN A 95 11.27 -11.57 3.61
CA GLN A 95 12.73 -11.67 3.57
C GLN A 95 13.24 -11.93 4.98
N ASN A 96 14.46 -12.47 5.11
CA ASN A 96 15.01 -13.02 6.37
C ASN A 96 14.64 -12.25 7.64
N ASN A 97 14.76 -10.91 7.64
CA ASN A 97 14.51 -10.07 8.82
C ASN A 97 13.30 -9.12 8.66
N LEU A 98 12.52 -9.25 7.58
CA LEU A 98 11.43 -8.33 7.26
C LEU A 98 10.27 -9.05 6.59
N TRP A 99 9.12 -9.06 7.25
CA TRP A 99 7.87 -9.58 6.72
C TRP A 99 6.85 -8.45 6.59
N GLU A 100 6.40 -8.22 5.35
CA GLU A 100 5.38 -7.25 4.99
C GLU A 100 4.14 -8.01 4.49
N GLU A 101 3.04 -7.83 5.19
CA GLU A 101 1.76 -8.46 4.89
C GLU A 101 0.66 -7.41 4.92
N VAL A 102 -0.38 -7.59 4.11
CA VAL A 102 -1.64 -6.85 4.25
C VAL A 102 -2.66 -7.76 4.91
N TRP A 103 -3.20 -7.32 6.05
CA TRP A 103 -4.20 -8.06 6.81
C TRP A 103 -5.56 -7.41 6.57
N LEU A 104 -6.53 -8.21 6.15
CA LEU A 104 -7.87 -7.76 5.82
C LEU A 104 -8.87 -8.11 6.91
N PHE A 105 -9.76 -7.18 7.19
CA PHE A 105 -10.77 -7.28 8.24
C PHE A 105 -12.12 -6.86 7.72
N LYS A 106 -13.17 -7.52 8.20
CA LYS A 106 -14.53 -7.04 8.05
C LYS A 106 -14.71 -5.82 8.94
N ASP A 107 -15.03 -4.68 8.34
CA ASP A 107 -15.15 -3.42 9.04
C ASP A 107 -16.38 -2.66 8.54
N MET A 108 -17.43 -2.63 9.36
CA MET A 108 -18.68 -1.96 9.02
C MET A 108 -18.53 -0.43 8.94
N LYS A 109 -17.49 0.12 9.57
CA LYS A 109 -17.16 1.56 9.50
C LYS A 109 -16.34 1.91 8.26
N SER A 110 -15.88 0.91 7.49
CA SER A 110 -15.21 1.13 6.22
C SER A 110 -16.13 1.83 5.21
N ASN A 111 -15.53 2.76 4.46
CA ASN A 111 -16.19 3.47 3.37
C ASN A 111 -16.08 2.71 2.03
N ARG A 112 -15.43 1.54 2.01
CA ARG A 112 -15.45 0.63 0.87
C ARG A 112 -16.80 -0.05 0.72
N ASP A 113 -17.15 -0.34 -0.52
CA ASP A 113 -18.42 -1.00 -0.87
C ASP A 113 -18.51 -2.43 -0.25
N ASP A 114 -17.37 -3.13 -0.13
CA ASP A 114 -17.27 -4.47 0.46
C ASP A 114 -17.25 -4.50 2.00
N LYS A 115 -17.24 -3.31 2.64
CA LYS A 115 -17.06 -3.16 4.10
C LYS A 115 -15.83 -3.90 4.62
N THR A 116 -14.75 -3.84 3.86
CA THR A 116 -13.44 -4.37 4.25
C THR A 116 -12.50 -3.23 4.58
N SER A 117 -11.67 -3.40 5.60
CA SER A 117 -10.51 -2.54 5.85
C SER A 117 -9.25 -3.38 5.81
N GLY A 118 -8.13 -2.76 5.44
CA GLY A 118 -6.85 -3.44 5.35
C GLY A 118 -5.74 -2.61 5.97
N LEU A 119 -4.84 -3.27 6.68
CA LEU A 119 -3.63 -2.67 7.23
C LEU A 119 -2.42 -3.43 6.73
N THR A 120 -1.35 -2.70 6.42
CA THR A 120 -0.04 -3.33 6.27
C THR A 120 0.53 -3.60 7.65
N VAL A 121 0.81 -4.87 7.93
CA VAL A 121 1.53 -5.34 9.10
C VAL A 121 2.97 -5.59 8.67
N LEU A 122 3.91 -4.86 9.28
CA LEU A 122 5.34 -5.01 9.06
C LEU A 122 5.99 -5.59 10.31
N LEU A 123 6.54 -6.78 10.20
CA LEU A 123 7.36 -7.41 11.22
C LEU A 123 8.83 -7.28 10.85
N GLU A 124 9.62 -6.63 11.69
CA GLU A 124 11.03 -6.34 11.44
C GLU A 124 11.89 -6.86 12.60
N TYR A 125 12.76 -7.82 12.30
CA TYR A 125 13.72 -8.36 13.27
C TYR A 125 15.04 -7.59 13.20
N ASN A 126 15.45 -7.01 14.33
CA ASN A 126 16.74 -6.37 14.47
C ASN A 126 17.73 -7.33 15.13
N SER A 127 18.68 -7.84 14.35
CA SER A 127 19.71 -8.78 14.83
C SER A 127 20.69 -8.17 15.84
N SER A 128 20.89 -6.85 15.81
CA SER A 128 21.82 -6.17 16.72
C SER A 128 21.23 -6.01 18.12
N THR A 129 19.91 -5.87 18.24
CA THR A 129 19.21 -5.74 19.53
C THR A 129 18.49 -7.01 19.96
N ASN A 130 18.40 -8.02 19.09
CA ASN A 130 17.58 -9.22 19.27
C ASN A 130 16.11 -8.89 19.58
N VAL A 131 15.58 -7.84 18.93
CA VAL A 131 14.19 -7.38 19.10
C VAL A 131 13.45 -7.46 17.77
N THR A 132 12.23 -7.98 17.82
CA THR A 132 11.28 -7.93 16.71
C THR A 132 10.26 -6.82 16.96
N LEU A 133 10.06 -5.95 15.99
CA LEU A 133 9.09 -4.86 16.03
C LEU A 133 7.93 -5.14 15.06
N THR A 134 6.71 -4.94 15.53
CA THR A 134 5.50 -4.91 14.68
C THR A 134 5.09 -3.46 14.46
N LYS A 135 4.93 -3.06 13.19
CA LYS A 135 4.45 -1.73 12.78
C LYS A 135 3.21 -1.88 11.90
N PHE A 136 2.30 -0.91 12.01
CA PHE A 136 1.05 -0.88 11.25
C PHE A 136 1.01 0.34 10.33
N PHE A 137 0.54 0.15 9.10
CA PHE A 137 0.38 1.24 8.12
C PHE A 137 -0.97 1.13 7.42
N GLY A 138 -1.52 2.28 7.05
CA GLY A 138 -2.85 2.40 6.44
C GLY A 138 -3.88 2.98 7.41
N ASP A 139 -5.07 3.24 6.88
CA ASP A 139 -6.17 3.80 7.65
C ASP A 139 -7.02 2.68 8.26
N CYS A 140 -7.33 2.79 9.56
CA CYS A 140 -8.19 1.82 10.25
C CYS A 140 -9.50 1.59 9.51
N HIS A 141 -10.17 2.65 9.08
CA HIS A 141 -11.42 2.56 8.33
C HIS A 141 -11.15 2.95 6.89
N THR A 142 -10.80 1.94 6.07
CA THR A 142 -10.31 2.19 4.72
C THR A 142 -11.31 3.01 3.91
N GLY A 143 -10.80 4.09 3.29
CA GLY A 143 -11.59 4.99 2.46
C GLY A 143 -12.17 4.32 1.22
N LYS A 144 -13.10 5.01 0.55
CA LYS A 144 -13.65 4.53 -0.72
C LYS A 144 -12.52 4.36 -1.73
N GLY A 145 -12.47 3.20 -2.38
CA GLY A 145 -11.49 2.93 -3.43
C GLY A 145 -11.64 3.91 -4.58
N VAL A 146 -10.52 4.38 -5.13
CA VAL A 146 -10.54 5.25 -6.31
C VAL A 146 -10.49 4.40 -7.57
N THR A 147 -11.41 4.65 -8.50
CA THR A 147 -11.42 4.06 -9.84
C THR A 147 -11.26 5.18 -10.86
N PHE A 148 -10.29 5.03 -11.76
CA PHE A 148 -10.07 5.97 -12.85
C PHE A 148 -10.28 5.26 -14.19
N ASN A 149 -11.02 5.91 -15.08
CA ASN A 149 -11.12 5.50 -16.47
C ASN A 149 -10.16 6.38 -17.28
N ILE A 150 -9.34 5.78 -18.13
CA ILE A 150 -8.72 6.53 -19.22
C ILE A 150 -9.70 6.45 -20.39
N SER A 151 -10.36 7.56 -20.68
CA SER A 151 -11.00 7.77 -21.97
C SER A 151 -9.96 8.37 -22.90
N ASP A 152 -9.77 7.74 -24.06
CA ASP A 152 -9.08 8.37 -25.19
C ASP A 152 -9.82 9.63 -25.65
#